data_AF-A0A0F8VX03-F1
#
_entry.id   AF-A0A0F8VX03-F1
#
_cell.length_a   1.000
_cell.length_b   1.000
_cell.length_c   1.000
_cell.angle_alpha   90.00
_cell.angle_beta   90.00
_cell.angle_gamma   90.00
#
_symmetry.space_group_name_H-M   'P 1'
#
loop_
_entity.id
_entity.type
_entity.pdbx_description
1 polymer ?
#
loop_
_entity_poly.entity_id
_entity_poly.type
_entity_poly.pdbx_seq_one_letter_code
_entity_poly.pdbx_strand_id
1 'polypeptide(L)'
;PKINVVGKNLTAARFWEISYAVDGGAFSNLDVDGAVMRISSNGLATFFLPTSVVGREVQFKYDFTTDSATAAPPELNFVEPFAVPRGNHIPMYSVQLHLATSIRLDDEVEARSSEEQFNDLATLLEQAAPVASFGPWGDNKNVWLKKLRLIEVLQRGGQEPELLVEALIQRREEA
;
A
#
# COMPACT_ATOMS: atom_id res chain seq x y z
N PRO A 1 -4.38 -13.56 -15.27
CA PRO A 1 -5.37 -12.64 -14.65
C PRO A 1 -6.07 -13.37 -13.52
N LYS A 2 -6.31 -12.72 -12.38
CA LYS A 2 -7.00 -13.36 -11.25
C LYS A 2 -8.06 -12.45 -10.67
N ILE A 3 -9.02 -13.05 -9.98
CA ILE A 3 -9.98 -12.37 -9.14
C ILE A 3 -9.90 -12.95 -7.74
N ASN A 4 -9.77 -12.07 -6.74
CA ASN A 4 -9.80 -12.42 -5.33
C ASN A 4 -11.16 -12.02 -4.77
N VAL A 5 -11.81 -12.92 -4.03
CA VAL A 5 -13.12 -12.66 -3.45
C VAL A 5 -13.20 -13.20 -2.02
N VAL A 6 -13.78 -12.42 -1.12
CA VAL A 6 -14.11 -12.84 0.26
C VAL A 6 -15.58 -12.56 0.50
N GLY A 7 -16.29 -13.55 1.02
CA GLY A 7 -17.68 -13.37 1.44
C GLY A 7 -17.90 -13.64 2.93
N LYS A 8 -19.11 -13.34 3.39
CA LYS A 8 -19.57 -13.55 4.76
C LYS A 8 -20.89 -14.29 4.75
N ASN A 9 -21.13 -15.05 5.81
CA ASN A 9 -22.36 -15.84 5.99
C ASN A 9 -22.57 -16.84 4.84
N LEU A 10 -21.46 -17.37 4.30
CA LEU A 10 -21.46 -18.36 3.24
C LEU A 10 -21.52 -19.78 3.80
N THR A 11 -22.26 -20.63 3.10
CA THR A 11 -22.36 -22.07 3.34
C THR A 11 -22.43 -22.81 2.01
N ALA A 12 -22.48 -24.14 2.02
CA ALA A 12 -22.71 -24.92 0.81
C ALA A 12 -24.04 -24.58 0.10
N ALA A 13 -25.04 -24.07 0.84
CA ALA A 13 -26.35 -23.69 0.31
C ALA A 13 -26.54 -22.16 0.17
N ARG A 14 -25.60 -21.36 0.70
CA ARG A 14 -25.55 -19.90 0.58
C ARG A 14 -24.22 -19.49 -0.04
N PHE A 15 -24.23 -19.23 -1.34
CA PHE A 15 -22.98 -19.01 -2.07
C PHE A 15 -23.13 -17.92 -3.12
N TRP A 16 -21.99 -17.43 -3.56
CA TRP A 16 -21.88 -16.59 -4.75
C TRP A 16 -21.22 -17.38 -5.87
N GLU A 17 -21.79 -17.28 -7.06
CA GLU A 17 -21.16 -17.68 -8.31
C GLU A 17 -20.73 -16.45 -9.08
N ILE A 18 -19.52 -16.49 -9.60
CA ILE A 18 -18.92 -15.40 -10.36
C ILE A 18 -18.80 -15.88 -11.79
N SER A 19 -19.39 -15.13 -12.71
CA SER A 19 -19.19 -15.35 -14.14
C SER A 19 -18.45 -14.17 -14.75
N TYR A 20 -17.70 -14.40 -15.82
CA TYR A 20 -17.07 -13.34 -16.59
C TYR A 20 -17.39 -13.46 -18.08
N ALA A 21 -17.47 -12.32 -18.76
CA ALA A 21 -17.56 -12.20 -20.21
C ALA A 21 -16.39 -11.34 -20.71
N VAL A 22 -15.84 -11.69 -21.88
CA VAL A 22 -14.71 -10.98 -22.51
C VAL A 22 -15.23 -10.26 -23.75
N ASP A 23 -14.99 -8.96 -23.85
CA ASP A 23 -15.42 -8.08 -24.96
C ASP A 23 -16.92 -8.27 -25.33
N GLY A 24 -17.79 -8.35 -24.33
CA GLY A 24 -19.24 -8.52 -24.54
C GLY A 24 -19.67 -9.92 -25.02
N GLY A 25 -18.78 -10.92 -24.94
CA GLY A 25 -19.06 -12.31 -25.28
C GLY A 25 -19.98 -13.03 -24.27
N ALA A 26 -20.09 -14.36 -24.43
CA ALA A 26 -20.85 -15.19 -23.50
C ALA A 26 -20.21 -15.24 -22.11
N PHE A 27 -21.05 -15.26 -21.07
CA PHE A 27 -20.59 -15.44 -19.69
C PHE A 27 -20.12 -16.88 -19.46
N SER A 28 -18.96 -17.02 -18.83
CA SER A 28 -18.44 -18.29 -18.31
C SER A 28 -18.20 -18.16 -16.81
N ASN A 29 -18.56 -19.19 -16.07
CA ASN A 29 -18.28 -19.31 -14.64
C ASN A 29 -17.14 -20.31 -14.36
N LEU A 30 -16.35 -20.66 -15.37
CA LEU A 30 -15.24 -21.59 -15.22
C LEU A 30 -13.93 -20.82 -15.16
N ASP A 31 -13.07 -21.17 -14.20
CA ASP A 31 -11.71 -20.68 -14.18
C ASP A 31 -10.84 -21.37 -15.26
N VAL A 32 -9.57 -21.01 -15.32
CA VAL A 32 -8.60 -21.55 -16.30
C VAL A 32 -8.39 -23.07 -16.16
N ASP A 33 -8.63 -23.63 -14.98
CA ASP A 33 -8.50 -25.06 -14.68
C ASP A 33 -9.83 -25.80 -14.88
N GLY A 34 -10.90 -25.10 -15.29
CA GLY A 34 -12.23 -25.65 -15.50
C GLY A 34 -13.05 -25.81 -14.22
N ALA A 35 -12.58 -25.27 -13.09
CA ALA A 35 -13.33 -25.26 -11.84
C ALA A 35 -14.39 -24.14 -11.86
N VAL A 36 -15.55 -24.42 -11.26
CA VAL A 36 -16.61 -23.41 -11.13
C VAL A 36 -16.16 -22.33 -10.16
N MET A 37 -16.24 -21.07 -10.59
CA MET A 37 -15.92 -19.87 -9.82
C MET A 37 -16.99 -19.59 -8.77
N ARG A 38 -17.05 -20.44 -7.73
CA ARG A 38 -18.04 -20.41 -6.65
C ARG A 38 -17.36 -20.23 -5.30
N ILE A 39 -17.88 -19.33 -4.47
CA ILE A 39 -17.48 -19.19 -3.07
C ILE A 39 -18.61 -19.64 -2.15
N SER A 40 -18.33 -20.62 -1.30
CA SER A 40 -19.27 -21.21 -0.34
C SER A 40 -18.73 -21.22 1.09
N SER A 41 -17.62 -20.51 1.31
CA SER A 41 -16.98 -20.37 2.62
C SER A 41 -16.53 -18.93 2.83
N ASN A 42 -16.44 -18.50 4.09
CA ASN A 42 -16.05 -17.12 4.44
C ASN A 42 -14.56 -16.80 4.20
N GLY A 43 -13.78 -17.77 3.71
CA GLY A 43 -12.36 -17.58 3.41
C GLY A 43 -12.13 -16.79 2.12
N LEU A 44 -10.87 -16.39 1.92
CA LEU A 44 -10.41 -15.85 0.65
C LEU A 44 -10.45 -16.94 -0.42
N ALA A 45 -11.17 -16.69 -1.50
CA ALA A 45 -11.14 -17.48 -2.72
C ALA A 45 -10.42 -16.71 -3.82
N THR A 46 -9.61 -17.43 -4.60
CA THR A 46 -8.90 -16.88 -5.75
C THR A 46 -9.23 -17.74 -6.97
N PHE A 47 -9.65 -17.09 -8.04
CA PHE A 47 -9.88 -17.74 -9.33
C PHE A 47 -9.00 -17.13 -10.40
N PHE A 48 -8.55 -17.96 -11.33
CA PHE A 48 -7.67 -17.54 -12.42
C PHE A 48 -8.42 -17.52 -13.74
N LEU A 49 -8.43 -16.39 -14.42
CA LEU A 49 -9.01 -16.30 -15.77
C LEU A 49 -7.93 -16.67 -16.81
N PRO A 50 -8.32 -17.23 -17.97
CA PRO A 50 -7.41 -17.55 -19.05
C PRO A 50 -6.52 -16.38 -19.47
N THR A 51 -5.29 -16.65 -19.92
CA THR A 51 -4.35 -15.58 -20.36
C THR A 51 -4.88 -14.79 -21.55
N SER A 52 -5.81 -15.35 -22.33
CA SER A 52 -6.48 -14.69 -23.45
C SER A 52 -7.32 -13.48 -23.06
N VAL A 53 -7.61 -13.26 -21.77
CA VAL A 53 -8.36 -12.09 -21.29
C VAL A 53 -7.46 -10.89 -20.96
N VAL A 54 -6.14 -11.04 -20.98
CA VAL A 54 -5.19 -9.94 -20.69
C VAL A 54 -5.35 -8.83 -21.73
N GLY A 55 -5.52 -7.59 -21.27
CA GLY A 55 -5.62 -6.41 -22.14
C GLY A 55 -6.97 -6.25 -22.85
N ARG A 56 -7.98 -7.01 -22.43
CA ARG A 56 -9.33 -7.01 -23.01
C ARG A 56 -10.35 -6.52 -21.99
N GLU A 57 -11.52 -6.11 -22.44
CA GLU A 57 -12.61 -5.75 -21.54
C GLU A 57 -13.15 -7.03 -20.89
N VAL A 58 -13.24 -7.03 -19.55
CA VAL A 58 -13.83 -8.14 -18.79
C VAL A 58 -14.98 -7.62 -17.96
N GLN A 59 -16.17 -8.18 -18.19
CA GLN A 59 -17.36 -7.89 -17.42
C GLN A 59 -17.61 -9.02 -16.44
N PHE A 60 -17.79 -8.70 -15.16
CA PHE A 60 -18.10 -9.68 -14.11
C PHE A 60 -19.59 -9.63 -13.76
N LYS A 61 -20.18 -10.81 -13.61
CA LYS A 61 -21.54 -11.02 -13.12
C LYS A 61 -21.46 -11.83 -11.83
N TYR A 62 -22.18 -11.37 -10.80
CA TYR A 62 -22.23 -11.99 -9.49
C TYR A 62 -23.65 -12.49 -9.24
N ASP A 63 -23.81 -13.81 -9.21
CA ASP A 63 -25.08 -14.46 -8.94
C ASP A 63 -25.04 -15.02 -7.51
N PHE A 64 -26.06 -14.67 -6.72
CA PHE A 64 -26.19 -15.12 -5.35
C PHE A 64 -27.26 -16.20 -5.25
N THR A 65 -26.97 -17.26 -4.50
CA THR A 65 -27.93 -18.31 -4.12
C THR A 65 -28.09 -18.36 -2.60
N THR A 66 -29.33 -18.45 -2.11
CA THR A 66 -29.68 -18.71 -0.70
C THR A 66 -30.69 -19.84 -0.58
N ASP A 67 -30.60 -20.56 0.53
CA ASP A 67 -31.56 -21.55 1.00
C ASP A 67 -32.72 -20.95 1.80
N SER A 68 -32.66 -19.66 2.11
CA SER A 68 -33.64 -18.98 2.95
C SER A 68 -33.90 -17.55 2.47
N ALA A 69 -35.19 -17.22 2.31
CA ALA A 69 -35.64 -15.86 2.00
C ALA A 69 -35.66 -14.94 3.24
N THR A 70 -35.47 -15.49 4.45
CA THR A 70 -35.56 -14.74 5.72
C THR A 70 -34.25 -14.69 6.49
N ALA A 71 -33.27 -15.54 6.16
CA ALA A 71 -31.92 -15.45 6.71
C ALA A 71 -31.21 -14.19 6.20
N ALA A 72 -30.24 -13.69 6.96
CA ALA A 72 -29.35 -12.65 6.47
C ALA A 72 -28.71 -13.11 5.14
N PRO A 73 -28.71 -12.27 4.09
CA PRO A 73 -28.10 -12.65 2.83
C PRO A 73 -26.58 -12.85 3.01
N PRO A 74 -25.94 -13.73 2.23
CA PRO A 74 -24.50 -13.76 2.14
C PRO A 74 -24.00 -12.47 1.49
N GLU A 75 -22.92 -11.93 2.03
CA GLU A 75 -22.35 -10.66 1.60
C GLU A 75 -21.02 -10.91 0.88
N LEU A 76 -20.72 -10.10 -0.14
CA LEU A 76 -19.38 -9.97 -0.68
C LEU A 76 -18.67 -8.83 0.06
N ASN A 77 -17.73 -9.18 0.94
CA ASN A 77 -16.98 -8.21 1.73
C ASN A 77 -15.82 -7.62 0.96
N PHE A 78 -15.23 -8.40 0.06
CA PHE A 78 -14.07 -8.00 -0.72
C PHE A 78 -14.15 -8.60 -2.11
N VAL A 79 -14.00 -7.77 -3.13
CA VAL A 79 -13.91 -8.19 -4.52
C VAL A 79 -12.80 -7.38 -5.16
N GLU A 80 -11.76 -8.06 -5.61
CA GLU A 80 -10.65 -7.46 -6.33
C GLU A 80 -10.53 -8.14 -7.69
N PRO A 81 -11.23 -7.63 -8.71
CA PRO A 81 -11.09 -8.11 -10.07
C PRO A 81 -9.78 -7.61 -10.66
N PHE A 82 -9.05 -8.50 -11.31
CA PHE A 82 -7.87 -8.19 -12.09
C PHE A 82 -6.80 -7.46 -11.27
N ALA A 83 -5.94 -8.24 -10.61
CA ALA A 83 -4.64 -7.73 -10.23
C ALA A 83 -3.85 -7.44 -11.54
N VAL A 84 -3.94 -6.22 -12.05
CA VAL A 84 -2.71 -5.58 -12.54
C VAL A 84 -1.72 -5.80 -11.40
N PRO A 85 -0.46 -6.20 -11.63
CA PRO A 85 0.56 -6.05 -10.61
C PRO A 85 0.61 -4.56 -10.27
N ARG A 86 -0.23 -4.11 -9.34
CA ARG A 86 0.07 -2.92 -8.58
C ARG A 86 1.26 -3.40 -7.78
N GLY A 87 2.45 -2.94 -8.17
CA GLY A 87 3.57 -3.03 -7.26
C GLY A 87 3.02 -2.55 -5.93
N ASN A 88 3.19 -3.36 -4.88
CA ASN A 88 2.92 -2.94 -3.52
C ASN A 88 4.01 -1.90 -3.21
N HIS A 89 3.93 -0.76 -3.88
CA HIS A 89 4.89 0.32 -3.81
C HIS A 89 4.63 0.92 -2.46
N ILE A 90 5.46 0.50 -1.51
CA ILE A 90 5.42 1.03 -0.17
C ILE A 90 5.59 2.55 -0.33
N PRO A 91 4.63 3.36 0.15
CA PRO A 91 4.65 4.78 -0.10
C PRO A 91 5.96 5.38 0.42
N MET A 92 6.62 6.11 -0.47
CA MET A 92 7.83 6.87 -0.16
C MET A 92 7.48 8.35 -0.22
N TYR A 93 7.91 9.09 0.79
CA TYR A 93 7.73 10.53 0.89
C TYR A 93 9.09 11.20 0.72
N SER A 94 9.15 12.22 -0.12
CA SER A 94 10.32 13.11 -0.18
C SER A 94 10.07 14.27 0.77
N VAL A 95 10.96 14.48 1.72
CA VAL A 95 10.94 15.62 2.64
C VAL A 95 12.21 16.43 2.46
N GLN A 96 12.08 17.75 2.46
CA GLN A 96 13.23 18.65 2.50
C GLN A 96 13.47 19.06 3.94
N LEU A 97 14.70 18.84 4.41
CA LEU A 97 15.13 19.20 5.75
C LEU A 97 16.15 20.32 5.65
N HIS A 98 15.97 21.35 6.47
CA HIS A 98 16.94 22.42 6.67
C HIS A 98 17.75 22.07 7.92
N LEU A 99 19.02 21.75 7.74
CA LEU A 99 19.95 21.40 8.81
C LEU A 99 20.77 22.65 9.15
N ALA A 100 20.58 23.14 10.36
CA ALA A 100 21.34 24.25 10.89
C ALA A 100 21.51 24.10 12.40
N THR A 101 22.61 24.62 12.92
CA THR A 101 22.77 24.84 14.35
C THR A 101 21.77 25.87 14.85
N SER A 102 21.41 25.79 16.13
CA SER A 102 20.59 26.77 16.84
C SER A 102 19.15 26.91 16.33
N ILE A 103 18.65 25.95 15.55
CA ILE A 103 17.22 25.82 15.27
C ILE A 103 16.50 25.53 16.60
N ARG A 104 15.41 26.25 16.85
CA ARG A 104 14.58 26.09 18.05
C ARG A 104 13.35 25.25 17.74
N LEU A 105 13.14 24.21 18.54
CA LEU A 105 11.89 23.47 18.62
C LEU A 105 11.40 23.52 20.07
N ASP A 106 10.32 24.26 20.30
CA ASP A 106 9.80 24.56 21.65
C ASP A 106 10.89 25.12 22.59
N ASP A 107 11.25 24.37 23.64
CA ASP A 107 12.27 24.74 24.64
C ASP A 107 13.68 24.20 24.32
N GLU A 108 13.82 23.38 23.27
CA GLU A 108 15.08 22.78 22.88
C GLU A 108 15.76 23.57 21.76
N VAL A 109 17.08 23.73 21.89
CA VAL A 109 17.95 24.35 20.88
C VAL A 109 18.82 23.25 20.30
N GLU A 110 18.77 23.07 18.98
CA GLU A 110 19.65 22.13 18.30
C GLU A 110 21.11 22.59 18.46
N ALA A 111 21.88 21.84 19.23
CA ALA A 111 23.27 22.17 19.55
C ALA A 111 24.25 21.61 18.52
N ARG A 112 23.84 20.60 17.74
CA ARG A 112 24.69 19.94 16.75
C ARG A 112 24.83 20.80 15.51
N SER A 113 26.02 20.74 14.94
CA SER A 113 26.31 21.37 13.66
C SER A 113 25.49 20.78 12.52
N SER A 114 25.32 21.53 11.44
CA SER A 114 24.63 21.03 10.25
C SER A 114 25.32 19.78 9.66
N GLU A 115 26.65 19.71 9.76
CA GLU A 115 27.46 18.58 9.33
C GLU A 115 27.26 17.35 10.23
N GLU A 116 27.21 17.52 11.55
CA GLU A 116 26.87 16.44 12.49
C GLU A 116 25.47 15.89 12.21
N GLN A 117 24.47 16.76 12.04
CA GLN A 117 23.11 16.36 11.69
C GLN A 117 23.05 15.59 10.37
N PHE A 118 23.83 16.02 9.36
CA PHE A 118 23.92 15.32 8.08
C PHE A 118 24.53 13.92 8.22
N ASN A 119 25.59 13.80 9.03
CA ASN A 119 26.26 12.53 9.30
C ASN A 119 25.38 11.56 10.09
N ASP A 120 24.53 12.07 11.01
CA ASP A 120 23.52 11.27 11.69
C ASP A 120 22.51 10.68 10.69
N LEU A 121 22.03 11.50 9.75
CA LEU A 121 21.14 11.03 8.68
C LEU A 121 21.83 10.02 7.75
N ALA A 122 23.11 10.23 7.43
CA ALA A 122 23.89 9.28 6.64
C ALA A 122 24.04 7.93 7.37
N THR A 123 24.28 7.96 8.68
CA THR A 123 24.35 6.75 9.53
C THR A 123 23.00 6.02 9.54
N LEU A 124 21.89 6.74 9.63
CA LEU A 124 20.54 6.17 9.56
C LEU A 124 20.21 5.58 8.18
N LEU A 125 20.85 6.05 7.11
CA LEU A 125 20.71 5.46 5.78
C LEU A 125 21.41 4.10 5.69
N GLU A 126 22.55 3.94 6.36
CA GLU A 126 23.32 2.69 6.44
C GLU A 126 22.67 1.68 7.40
N GLN A 127 22.10 2.17 8.49
CA GLN A 127 21.41 1.34 9.47
C GLN A 127 20.00 1.01 8.97
N ALA A 128 19.67 -0.28 8.84
CA ALA A 128 18.31 -0.71 8.48
C ALA A 128 17.26 -0.48 9.61
N ALA A 129 17.58 0.35 10.59
CA ALA A 129 16.75 0.63 11.76
C ALA A 129 15.68 1.71 11.46
N PRO A 130 14.48 1.61 12.05
CA PRO A 130 13.48 2.66 11.97
C PRO A 130 13.84 3.85 12.85
N VAL A 131 13.34 5.02 12.45
CA VAL A 131 13.32 6.25 13.24
C VAL A 131 11.87 6.61 13.54
N ALA A 132 11.61 7.09 14.75
CA ALA A 132 10.30 7.64 15.09
C ALA A 132 10.09 8.98 14.36
N SER A 133 9.08 9.05 13.50
CA SER A 133 8.61 10.28 12.88
C SER A 133 7.40 10.79 13.64
N PHE A 134 7.45 12.05 14.06
CA PHE A 134 6.34 12.75 14.69
C PHE A 134 5.72 13.71 13.68
N GLY A 135 4.52 13.37 13.21
CA GLY A 135 3.77 14.20 12.28
C GLY A 135 3.13 15.42 12.97
N PRO A 136 2.78 16.47 12.22
CA PRO A 136 2.19 17.70 12.78
C PRO A 136 0.79 17.50 13.40
N TRP A 137 0.19 16.33 13.20
CA TRP A 137 -1.10 15.94 13.79
C TRP A 137 -0.98 14.94 14.95
N GLY A 138 0.23 14.76 15.50
CA GLY A 138 0.48 13.83 16.62
C GLY A 138 0.67 12.37 16.19
N ASP A 139 0.86 12.11 14.90
CA ASP A 139 1.20 10.79 14.40
C ASP A 139 2.59 10.39 14.88
N ASN A 140 2.70 9.30 15.65
CA ASN A 140 3.97 8.64 15.95
C ASN A 140 4.10 7.37 15.12
N LYS A 141 4.97 7.39 14.10
CA LYS A 141 5.17 6.26 13.18
C LYS A 141 6.65 6.00 12.95
N ASN A 142 6.99 4.72 12.88
CA ASN A 142 8.31 4.30 12.45
C ASN A 142 8.49 4.54 10.94
N VAL A 143 9.54 5.26 10.59
CA VAL A 143 9.95 5.54 9.20
C VAL A 143 11.36 5.04 8.97
N TRP A 144 11.68 4.70 7.72
CA TRP A 144 13.02 4.32 7.30
C TRP A 144 13.55 5.32 6.30
N LEU A 145 14.76 5.81 6.52
CA LEU A 145 15.46 6.60 5.52
C LEU A 145 15.91 5.67 4.38
N LYS A 146 15.62 6.07 3.14
CA LYS A 146 15.94 5.29 1.93
C LYS A 146 16.89 6.00 1.00
N LYS A 147 16.90 7.32 1.05
CA LYS A 147 17.82 8.14 0.27
C LYS A 147 18.05 9.43 1.00
N LEU A 148 19.28 9.92 0.94
CA LEU A 148 19.66 11.24 1.39
C LEU A 148 20.39 11.94 0.25
N ARG A 149 20.03 13.18 -0.03
CA ARG A 149 20.67 14.00 -1.06
C ARG A 149 20.88 15.40 -0.52
N LEU A 150 22.12 15.89 -0.57
CA LEU A 150 22.41 17.30 -0.36
C LEU A 150 21.93 18.10 -1.58
N ILE A 151 21.03 19.06 -1.35
CA ILE A 151 20.52 19.97 -2.40
C ILE A 151 21.41 21.20 -2.47
N GLU A 152 21.63 21.85 -1.33
CA GLU A 152 22.29 23.15 -1.28
C GLU A 152 23.08 23.32 0.02
N VAL A 153 24.19 24.07 -0.08
CA VAL A 153 24.98 24.54 1.06
C VAL A 153 24.82 26.05 1.14
N LEU A 154 24.18 26.51 2.21
CA LEU A 154 23.92 27.92 2.47
C LEU A 154 24.99 28.43 3.44
N GLN A 155 25.99 29.14 2.91
CA GLN A 155 27.07 29.71 3.72
C GLN A 155 26.92 31.23 3.81
N ARG A 156 26.71 31.76 5.01
CA ARG A 156 26.61 33.21 5.27
C ARG A 156 27.83 33.71 6.05
N GLY A 157 28.79 34.27 5.32
CA GLY A 157 29.99 34.86 5.92
C GLY A 157 30.80 33.83 6.71
N GLY A 158 31.23 34.19 7.93
CA GLY A 158 31.96 33.30 8.84
C GLY A 158 31.06 32.46 9.77
N GLN A 159 29.76 32.42 9.52
CA GLN A 159 28.85 31.53 10.26
C GLN A 159 29.00 30.10 9.78
N GLU A 160 28.57 29.17 10.63
CA GLU A 160 28.51 27.76 10.30
C GLU A 160 27.63 27.54 9.06
N PRO A 161 28.02 26.67 8.12
CA PRO A 161 27.21 26.39 6.94
C PRO A 161 25.86 25.78 7.35
N GLU A 162 24.80 26.16 6.66
CA GLU A 162 23.50 25.51 6.75
C GLU A 162 23.32 24.59 5.52
N LEU A 163 22.64 23.46 5.69
CA LEU A 163 22.44 22.48 4.63
C LEU A 163 20.97 22.31 4.32
N LEU A 164 20.61 22.37 3.04
CA LEU A 164 19.30 21.94 2.58
C LEU A 164 19.44 20.55 1.99
N VAL A 165 18.71 19.58 2.54
CA VAL A 165 18.80 18.18 2.14
C VAL A 165 17.43 17.62 1.78
N GLU A 166 17.41 16.73 0.80
CA GLU A 166 16.26 15.92 0.45
C GLU A 166 16.43 14.53 1.05
N ALA A 167 15.49 14.14 1.90
CA ALA A 167 15.41 12.82 2.50
C ALA A 167 14.20 12.07 1.93
N LEU A 168 14.43 10.90 1.36
CA LEU A 168 13.36 9.98 0.96
C LEU A 168 13.09 9.04 2.13
N ILE A 169 11.93 9.16 2.73
CA ILE A 169 11.48 8.34 3.85
C ILE A 169 10.41 7.36 3.40
N GLN A 170 10.43 6.17 3.98
CA GLN A 170 9.47 5.12 3.69
C GLN A 170 8.70 4.76 4.96
N ARG A 171 7.37 4.78 4.87
CA ARG A 171 6.49 4.24 5.92
C ARG A 171 6.14 2.80 5.55
N ARG A 172 6.44 1.84 6.42
CA ARG A 172 5.91 0.48 6.26
C ARG A 172 4.52 0.43 6.89
N GLU A 173 3.54 -0.10 6.18
CA GLU A 173 2.28 -0.50 6.81
C GLU A 173 2.57 -1.72 7.70
N GLU A 174 2.20 -1.62 8.97
CA GLU A 174 2.15 -2.78 9.85
C GLU A 174 0.85 -3.52 9.51
N ALA A 175 0.97 -4.82 9.22
CA ALA A 175 -0.13 -5.69 8.79
C ALA A 175 -1.16 -5.95 9.88
#